data_AF-A0A919CUQ2-F1
#
_entry.id   AF-A0A919CUQ2-F1
#
_cell.length_a   1.000
_cell.length_b   1.000
_cell.length_c   1.000
_cell.angle_alpha   90.00
_cell.angle_beta   90.00
_cell.angle_gamma   90.00
#
_symmetry.space_group_name_H-M   'P 1'
#
loop_
_entity.id
_entity.type
_entity.pdbx_description
1 polymer ?
#
loop_
_entity_poly.entity_id
_entity_poly.type
_entity_poly.pdbx_seq_one_letter_code
_entity_poly.pdbx_strand_id
1 'polypeptide(L)'
;MSMIGEYLRVTAAELDRAIQDPDWALDFAEGVQDAEEESGPAPTEARRFSTSKTWDMLGFLLTRADFPVDIIHGEEPFAEDEDWG
;
A
#
# COMPACT_ATOMS: atom_id res chain seq x y z
N MET A 1 -2.39 -17.20 5.36
CA MET A 1 -2.79 -16.36 4.21
C MET A 1 -1.56 -16.14 3.34
N SER A 2 -1.73 -15.73 2.08
CA SER A 2 -0.60 -15.37 1.21
C SER A 2 -0.53 -13.86 1.17
N MET A 3 0.57 -13.28 1.64
CA MET A 3 0.79 -11.82 1.66
C MET A 3 0.72 -11.24 0.24
N ILE A 4 0.03 -10.11 0.08
CA ILE A 4 -0.11 -9.35 -1.17
C ILE A 4 0.45 -7.94 -0.97
N GLY A 5 0.97 -7.34 -2.04
CA GLY A 5 1.51 -5.97 -2.00
C GLY A 5 0.58 -4.98 -2.67
N GLU A 6 0.16 -3.98 -1.92
CA GLU A 6 -0.81 -2.98 -2.33
C GLU A 6 -0.33 -1.57 -1.99
N TYR A 7 -0.79 -0.61 -2.79
CA TYR A 7 -0.42 0.80 -2.68
C TYR A 7 -1.68 1.64 -2.69
N LEU A 8 -1.77 2.56 -1.73
CA LEU A 8 -2.91 3.46 -1.60
C LEU A 8 -2.47 4.91 -1.73
N ARG A 9 -3.10 5.65 -2.64
CA ARG A 9 -2.92 7.10 -2.72
C ARG A 9 -3.68 7.77 -1.57
N VAL A 10 -2.96 8.50 -0.74
CA VAL A 10 -3.49 9.25 0.40
C VAL A 10 -3.16 10.73 0.29
N THR A 11 -4.00 11.55 0.90
CA THR A 11 -3.73 12.98 1.14
C THR A 11 -2.77 13.13 2.32
N ALA A 12 -2.15 14.31 2.46
CA ALA A 12 -1.25 14.58 3.58
C ALA A 12 -1.94 14.41 4.95
N ALA A 13 -3.20 14.83 5.08
CA ALA A 13 -3.94 14.70 6.34
C ALA A 13 -4.30 13.23 6.67
N GLU A 14 -4.54 12.40 5.64
CA GLU A 14 -4.73 10.96 5.82
C GLU A 14 -3.41 10.28 6.21
N LEU A 15 -2.28 10.68 5.63
CA LEU A 15 -0.96 10.17 6.03
C LEU A 15 -0.60 10.57 7.46
N ASP A 16 -0.79 11.85 7.84
CA ASP A 16 -0.56 12.33 9.20
C ASP A 16 -1.39 11.53 10.20
N ARG A 17 -2.64 11.20 9.84
CA ARG A 17 -3.50 10.37 10.67
C ARG A 17 -3.02 8.92 10.73
N ALA A 18 -2.62 8.32 9.60
CA ALA A 18 -2.10 6.95 9.55
C ALA A 18 -0.87 6.76 10.45
N ILE A 19 0.00 7.77 10.54
CA ILE A 19 1.18 7.76 11.41
C ILE A 19 0.77 7.77 12.90
N GLN A 20 -0.34 8.42 13.26
CA GLN A 20 -0.82 8.49 14.64
C GLN A 20 -1.74 7.33 15.03
N ASP A 21 -2.45 6.77 14.05
CA ASP A 21 -3.46 5.73 14.20
C ASP A 21 -3.33 4.72 13.03
N PRO A 22 -2.33 3.83 13.11
CA PRO A 22 -2.14 2.71 12.20
C PRO A 22 -3.40 1.85 11.97
N ASP A 23 -4.09 1.39 13.02
CA ASP A 23 -5.33 0.61 12.90
C ASP A 23 -6.38 1.31 12.02
N TRP A 24 -6.56 2.63 12.18
CA TRP A 24 -7.45 3.41 11.31
C TRP A 24 -7.03 3.36 9.83
N ALA A 25 -5.73 3.37 9.55
CA ALA A 25 -5.24 3.32 8.18
C ALA A 25 -5.53 1.96 7.53
N LEU A 26 -5.60 0.86 8.30
CA LEU A 26 -5.99 -0.45 7.78
C LEU A 26 -7.45 -0.44 7.37
N ASP A 27 -8.33 -0.04 8.31
CA ASP A 27 -9.76 0.11 8.08
C ASP A 27 -10.05 1.03 6.88
N PHE A 28 -9.26 2.10 6.74
CA PHE A 28 -9.39 3.03 5.63
C PHE A 28 -8.99 2.39 4.28
N ALA A 29 -7.89 1.64 4.25
CA ALA A 29 -7.45 0.94 3.05
C ALA A 29 -8.46 -0.12 2.60
N GLU A 30 -8.99 -0.91 3.54
CA GLU A 30 -10.04 -1.90 3.28
C GLU A 30 -11.32 -1.23 2.77
N GLY A 31 -11.75 -0.12 3.39
CA GLY A 31 -12.92 0.63 2.94
C GLY A 31 -12.77 1.23 1.54
N VAL A 32 -11.58 1.69 1.17
CA VAL A 32 -11.30 2.15 -0.21
C VAL A 32 -11.32 0.97 -1.18
N GLN A 33 -10.74 -0.17 -0.80
CA GLN A 33 -10.78 -1.38 -1.61
C GLN A 33 -12.22 -1.81 -1.92
N ASP A 34 -13.07 -1.96 -0.92
CA ASP A 34 -14.46 -2.40 -1.10
C ASP A 34 -15.24 -1.43 -2.00
N ALA A 35 -15.07 -0.13 -1.80
CA ALA A 35 -15.72 0.90 -2.61
C ALA A 35 -15.26 0.88 -4.07
N GLU A 36 -13.96 0.67 -4.33
CA GLU A 36 -13.41 0.59 -5.69
C GLU A 36 -13.76 -0.72 -6.39
N GLU A 37 -13.89 -1.83 -5.64
CA GLU A 37 -14.39 -3.10 -6.18
C GLU A 37 -15.86 -3.01 -6.60
N GLU A 38 -16.69 -2.28 -5.86
CA GLU A 38 -18.09 -2.03 -6.23
C GLU A 38 -18.22 -1.04 -7.40
N SER A 39 -17.47 0.06 -7.37
CA SER A 39 -17.64 1.15 -8.34
C SER A 39 -16.86 0.96 -9.65
N GLY A 40 -15.76 0.20 -9.64
CA GLY A 40 -14.92 -0.04 -10.81
C GLY A 40 -14.40 1.25 -11.47
N PRO A 41 -13.72 2.14 -10.73
CA PRO A 41 -13.26 3.43 -11.26
C PRO A 41 -12.25 3.24 -12.40
N ALA A 42 -12.08 4.27 -13.23
CA ALA A 42 -11.02 4.26 -14.23
C ALA A 42 -9.64 4.25 -13.55
N PRO A 43 -8.58 3.68 -14.18
CA PRO A 43 -7.24 3.59 -13.56
C PRO A 43 -6.64 4.93 -13.11
N THR A 44 -7.02 6.04 -13.76
CA THR A 44 -6.58 7.40 -13.39
C THR A 44 -7.24 7.90 -12.12
N GLU A 45 -8.44 7.41 -11.82
CA GLU A 45 -9.30 7.81 -10.70
C GLU A 45 -9.13 6.88 -9.50
N ALA A 46 -8.70 5.63 -9.73
CA ALA A 46 -8.41 4.66 -8.67
C ALA A 46 -7.29 5.16 -7.74
N ARG A 47 -7.54 5.05 -6.44
CA ARG A 47 -6.58 5.33 -5.36
C ARG A 47 -5.77 4.09 -5.01
N ARG A 48 -6.32 2.88 -5.18
CA ARG A 48 -5.63 1.62 -4.92
C ARG A 48 -4.90 1.12 -6.17
N PHE A 49 -3.72 0.54 -5.96
CA PHE A 49 -3.02 -0.27 -6.94
C PHE A 49 -2.50 -1.55 -6.28
N SER A 50 -2.79 -2.71 -6.85
CA SER A 50 -2.34 -4.00 -6.32
C SER A 50 -1.33 -4.64 -7.27
N THR A 51 -0.21 -5.08 -6.71
CA THR A 51 0.73 -5.99 -7.40
C THR A 51 0.43 -7.46 -7.07
N SER A 52 -0.63 -7.71 -6.30
CA SER A 52 -0.98 -9.02 -5.78
C SER A 52 0.24 -9.69 -5.18
N LYS A 53 0.54 -10.93 -5.55
CA LYS A 53 1.67 -11.72 -5.04
C LYS A 53 3.00 -11.44 -5.72
N THR A 54 3.04 -10.49 -6.66
CA THR A 54 4.25 -10.20 -7.45
C THR A 54 5.16 -9.17 -6.78
N TRP A 55 4.73 -8.58 -5.66
CA TRP A 55 5.48 -7.57 -4.91
C TRP A 55 6.92 -7.99 -4.58
N ASP A 56 7.10 -9.22 -4.07
CA ASP A 56 8.42 -9.71 -3.66
C ASP A 56 9.36 -9.94 -4.87
N MET A 57 8.81 -10.43 -5.99
CA MET A 57 9.56 -10.56 -7.25
C MET A 57 9.98 -9.20 -7.80
N LEU A 58 9.12 -8.17 -7.68
CA LEU A 58 9.48 -6.80 -8.07
C LEU A 58 10.63 -6.29 -7.19
N GLY A 59 10.56 -6.47 -5.87
CA GLY A 59 11.63 -6.09 -4.94
C GLY A 59 12.96 -6.75 -5.27
N PHE A 60 12.95 -8.05 -5.57
CA PHE A 60 14.14 -8.78 -6.01
C PHE A 60 14.76 -8.18 -7.28
N LEU A 61 13.94 -7.89 -8.30
CA LEU A 61 14.42 -7.36 -9.57
C LEU A 61 14.96 -5.94 -9.45
N LEU A 62 14.32 -5.08 -8.65
CA LEU A 62 14.74 -3.69 -8.42
C LEU A 62 16.04 -3.63 -7.64
N THR A 63 16.18 -4.45 -6.59
CA THR A 63 17.44 -4.59 -5.85
C THR A 63 18.57 -5.02 -6.78
N ARG A 64 18.30 -6.01 -7.65
CA ARG A 64 19.29 -6.48 -8.63
C ARG A 64 19.67 -5.42 -9.67
N ALA A 65 18.75 -4.51 -9.98
CA ALA A 65 18.97 -3.41 -10.89
C ALA A 65 19.66 -2.20 -10.25
N ASP A 66 20.01 -2.27 -8.95
CA ASP A 66 20.53 -1.13 -8.17
C ASP A 66 19.59 0.09 -8.24
N PHE A 67 18.28 -0.18 -8.18
CA PHE A 67 17.28 0.88 -8.27
C PHE A 67 17.33 1.75 -7.00
N PRO A 68 17.34 3.08 -7.12
CA PRO A 68 17.74 3.96 -6.02
C PRO A 68 16.66 4.22 -4.95
N VAL A 69 15.44 3.71 -5.13
CA VAL A 69 14.30 3.97 -4.25
C VAL A 69 13.63 2.66 -3.87
N ASP A 70 13.36 2.44 -2.58
CA ASP A 70 12.54 1.31 -2.13
C ASP A 70 11.06 1.62 -2.39
N ILE A 71 10.58 1.24 -3.57
CA ILE A 71 9.16 1.38 -3.91
C ILE A 71 8.30 0.23 -3.37
N ILE A 72 8.90 -0.79 -2.74
CA ILE A 72 8.17 -1.94 -2.21
C ILE A 72 7.70 -1.66 -0.80
N HIS A 73 8.60 -1.20 0.07
CA HIS A 73 8.27 -0.88 1.47
C HIS A 73 8.05 0.62 1.70
N GLY A 74 8.45 1.46 0.74
CA GLY A 74 8.54 2.90 0.97
C GLY A 74 9.79 3.26 1.77
N GLU A 75 9.95 4.56 2.05
CA GLU A 75 11.17 5.08 2.67
C GLU A 75 11.21 4.90 4.20
N GLU A 76 10.08 5.11 4.89
CA GLU A 76 9.99 5.09 6.35
C GLU A 76 8.79 4.25 6.81
N PRO A 77 9.01 3.18 7.60
CA PRO A 77 7.92 2.46 8.24
C PRO A 77 7.39 3.29 9.41
N PHE A 78 6.06 3.33 9.58
CA PHE A 78 5.42 4.01 10.72
C PHE A 78 4.60 3.07 11.61
N ALA A 79 4.66 1.76 11.37
CA ALA A 79 4.00 0.73 12.17
C ALA A 79 4.92 -0.50 12.28
N GLU A 80 5.97 -0.39 13.11
CA GLU A 80 7.03 -1.41 13.21
C GLU A 80 6.58 -2.72 13.89
N ASP A 81 5.43 -2.72 14.58
CA ASP A 81 4.98 -3.83 15.45
C ASP A 81 3.54 -4.32 15.18
N GLU A 82 2.83 -3.72 14.23
CA GLU A 82 1.47 -4.15 13.91
C GLU A 82 1.51 -5.12 12.73
N ASP A 83 0.90 -6.28 12.95
CA ASP A 83 0.68 -7.28 11.93
C ASP A 83 -0.51 -6.82 11.09
N TRP A 84 -0.23 -6.06 10.04
CA TRP A 84 -1.23 -5.65 9.04
C TRP A 84 -1.76 -6.83 8.20
N GLY A 85 -1.34 -8.08 8.51
CA GLY A 85 -1.79 -9.33 7.91
C GLY A 85 -0.68 -10.26 7.40
#